data_AF-A0A8J9WQ20-F1
#
_entry.id   AF-A0A8J9WQ20-F1
#
_cell.length_a   1.000
_cell.length_b   1.000
_cell.length_c   1.000
_cell.angle_alpha   90.00
_cell.angle_beta   90.00
_cell.angle_gamma   90.00
#
_symmetry.space_group_name_H-M   'P 1'
#
loop_
_entity.id
_entity.type
_entity.pdbx_description
1 polymer ?
#
loop_
_entity_poly.entity_id
_entity_poly.type
_entity_poly.pdbx_seq_one_letter_code
_entity_poly.pdbx_strand_id
1 'polypeptide(L)'
;MPFCSTDDDCHRNSLLVLTQTLDIIRFREHLARESEQKLRVTYPELLQMCKDSGAAHSDSEAERICEALRAAGIVLKVGDLVYLRPQEVTAMVMRALPDTEAEVLGRLRELEAELRPLAEQKHKIDTHARRRTNGVLWAGLVLLVVQWSLFLRLTFWELSWDVMEPISYFFSSLWGILAYCYFLVTKEDFAFRHSYSKMTQTFRVGGERDHGFDRARYEQLLQEIRRYRGYLRAAADNTRDAPDAVADGEAESPGELKFAR
;
A
#
# COMPACT_ATOMS: atom_id res chain seq x y z
N MET A 1 -37.10 -56.97 -40.51
CA MET A 1 -36.88 -55.56 -40.12
C MET A 1 -36.64 -55.55 -38.62
N PRO A 2 -35.48 -55.06 -38.14
CA PRO A 2 -35.11 -55.11 -36.73
C PRO A 2 -35.71 -53.89 -36.01
N PHE A 3 -36.46 -54.14 -34.94
CA PHE A 3 -36.97 -53.10 -34.04
C PHE A 3 -36.98 -53.68 -32.63
N CYS A 4 -35.82 -53.67 -31.97
CA CYS A 4 -35.68 -53.89 -30.53
C CYS A 4 -34.24 -53.53 -30.11
N SER A 5 -33.93 -52.23 -30.04
CA SER A 5 -32.69 -51.73 -29.42
C SER A 5 -32.94 -50.60 -28.42
N THR A 6 -34.13 -50.00 -28.40
CA THR A 6 -34.40 -48.78 -27.62
C THR A 6 -34.65 -49.00 -26.12
N ASP A 7 -35.20 -50.14 -25.70
CA ASP A 7 -35.53 -50.40 -24.27
C ASP A 7 -34.30 -50.79 -23.44
N ASP A 8 -33.41 -51.61 -24.01
CA ASP A 8 -32.20 -52.08 -23.36
C ASP A 8 -31.16 -50.94 -23.22
N ASP A 9 -31.09 -50.04 -24.20
CA ASP A 9 -30.24 -48.84 -24.16
C ASP A 9 -30.74 -47.79 -23.16
N CYS A 10 -32.07 -47.64 -23.00
CA CYS A 10 -32.65 -46.73 -22.01
C CYS A 10 -32.36 -47.20 -20.57
N HIS A 11 -32.51 -48.51 -20.32
CA HIS A 11 -32.23 -49.10 -19.01
C HIS A 11 -30.73 -49.10 -18.67
N ARG A 12 -29.86 -49.26 -19.67
CA ARG A 12 -28.40 -49.16 -19.48
C ARG A 12 -27.97 -47.73 -19.17
N ASN A 13 -28.53 -46.74 -19.88
CA ASN A 13 -28.24 -45.33 -19.65
C ASN A 13 -28.73 -44.85 -18.29
N SER A 14 -29.92 -45.28 -17.83
CA SER A 14 -30.42 -44.90 -16.50
C SER A 14 -29.56 -45.48 -15.38
N LEU A 15 -29.11 -46.74 -15.50
CA LEU A 15 -28.19 -47.35 -14.54
C LEU A 15 -26.82 -46.65 -14.53
N LEU A 16 -26.30 -46.27 -15.69
CA LEU A 16 -25.01 -45.57 -15.82
C LEU A 16 -25.06 -44.17 -15.17
N VAL A 17 -26.18 -43.45 -15.33
CA VAL A 17 -26.40 -42.18 -14.65
C VAL A 17 -26.46 -42.36 -13.13
N LEU A 18 -27.16 -43.40 -12.65
CA LEU A 18 -27.29 -43.69 -11.22
C LEU A 18 -25.96 -44.06 -10.55
N THR A 19 -25.14 -44.88 -11.20
CA THR A 19 -23.81 -45.21 -10.68
C THR A 19 -22.94 -43.96 -10.58
N GLN A 20 -22.96 -43.12 -11.64
CA GLN A 20 -22.20 -41.87 -11.65
C GLN A 20 -22.68 -40.88 -10.58
N THR A 21 -23.98 -40.85 -10.27
CA THR A 21 -24.49 -40.00 -9.17
C THR A 21 -24.08 -40.52 -7.80
N LEU A 22 -24.07 -41.85 -7.60
CA LEU A 22 -23.63 -42.46 -6.34
C LEU A 22 -22.15 -42.18 -6.07
N ASP A 23 -21.30 -42.20 -7.10
CA ASP A 23 -19.88 -41.92 -6.96
C ASP A 23 -19.62 -40.47 -6.55
N ILE A 24 -20.38 -39.52 -7.11
CA ILE A 24 -20.33 -38.10 -6.71
C ILE A 24 -20.80 -37.91 -5.26
N ILE A 25 -21.85 -38.62 -4.83
CA ILE A 25 -22.35 -38.55 -3.45
C ILE A 25 -21.30 -39.11 -2.48
N ARG A 26 -20.69 -40.25 -2.81
CA ARG A 26 -19.63 -40.87 -2.00
C ARG A 26 -18.41 -39.95 -1.91
N PHE A 27 -18.03 -39.31 -3.01
CA PHE A 27 -16.94 -38.35 -3.01
C PHE A 27 -17.25 -37.13 -2.13
N ARG A 28 -18.47 -36.59 -2.20
CA ARG A 28 -18.92 -35.52 -1.30
C ARG A 28 -18.84 -35.91 0.17
N GLU A 29 -19.27 -37.11 0.54
CA GLU A 29 -19.15 -37.61 1.92
C GLU A 29 -17.69 -37.77 2.35
N HIS A 30 -16.83 -38.23 1.44
CA HIS A 30 -15.39 -38.31 1.69
C HIS A 30 -14.78 -36.93 1.95
N LEU A 31 -15.12 -35.93 1.13
CA LEU A 31 -14.72 -34.54 1.34
C LEU A 31 -15.22 -33.98 2.68
N ALA A 32 -16.44 -34.34 3.10
CA ALA A 32 -16.99 -33.91 4.38
C ALA A 32 -16.18 -34.46 5.57
N ARG A 33 -15.77 -35.73 5.53
CA ARG A 33 -14.91 -36.35 6.55
C ARG A 33 -13.51 -35.76 6.57
N GLU A 34 -12.89 -35.59 5.40
CA GLU A 34 -11.57 -34.98 5.29
C GLU A 34 -11.58 -33.52 5.76
N SER A 35 -12.70 -32.81 5.59
CA SER A 35 -12.87 -31.44 6.10
C SER A 35 -12.76 -31.32 7.62
N GLU A 36 -12.94 -32.41 8.37
CA GLU A 36 -12.75 -32.44 9.83
C GLU A 36 -11.27 -32.42 10.24
N GLN A 37 -10.40 -32.97 9.39
CA GLN A 37 -8.96 -33.07 9.65
C GLN A 37 -8.18 -31.95 8.95
N LYS A 38 -8.63 -31.51 7.77
CA LYS A 38 -7.97 -30.49 6.96
C LYS A 38 -8.98 -29.43 6.49
N LEU A 39 -8.73 -28.18 6.86
CA LEU A 39 -9.54 -27.04 6.41
C LEU A 39 -9.27 -26.65 4.94
N ARG A 40 -8.10 -27.04 4.42
CA ARG A 40 -7.58 -26.68 3.09
C ARG A 40 -6.77 -27.82 2.50
N VAL A 41 -6.88 -27.99 1.19
CA VAL A 41 -6.08 -28.94 0.38
C VAL A 41 -5.59 -28.22 -0.86
N THR A 42 -4.53 -28.75 -1.48
CA THR A 42 -4.02 -28.20 -2.74
C THR A 42 -4.88 -28.70 -3.91
N TYR A 43 -4.99 -27.94 -5.01
CA TYR A 43 -5.75 -28.38 -6.19
C TYR A 43 -5.35 -29.77 -6.73
N PRO A 44 -4.04 -30.13 -6.89
CA PRO A 44 -3.65 -31.49 -7.28
C PRO A 44 -4.00 -32.56 -6.24
N GLU A 45 -4.01 -32.22 -4.95
CA GLU A 45 -4.42 -33.13 -3.87
C GLU A 45 -5.92 -33.41 -3.95
N LEU A 46 -6.74 -32.40 -4.24
CA LEU A 46 -8.18 -32.55 -4.50
C LEU A 46 -8.46 -33.48 -5.69
N LEU A 47 -7.70 -33.33 -6.78
CA LEU A 47 -7.81 -34.20 -7.96
C LEU A 47 -7.43 -35.65 -7.64
N GLN A 48 -6.40 -35.86 -6.81
CA GLN A 48 -6.04 -37.20 -6.31
C GLN A 48 -7.16 -37.80 -5.46
N MET A 49 -7.75 -37.05 -4.53
CA MET A 49 -8.88 -37.51 -3.73
C MET A 49 -10.10 -37.89 -4.59
N CYS A 50 -10.33 -37.17 -5.69
CA CYS A 50 -11.40 -37.49 -6.64
C CYS A 50 -11.15 -38.85 -7.33
N LYS A 51 -9.89 -39.17 -7.64
CA LYS A 51 -9.50 -40.47 -8.22
C LYS A 51 -9.56 -41.59 -7.17
N ASP A 52 -9.07 -41.34 -5.96
CA ASP A 52 -9.02 -42.32 -4.86
C ASP A 52 -10.42 -42.74 -4.38
N SER A 53 -11.39 -41.82 -4.44
CA SER A 53 -12.79 -42.10 -4.11
C SER A 53 -13.55 -42.90 -5.19
N GLY A 54 -12.92 -43.14 -6.35
CA GLY A 54 -13.50 -43.84 -7.48
C GLY A 54 -14.46 -42.99 -8.33
N ALA A 55 -14.57 -41.68 -8.07
CA ALA A 55 -15.49 -40.78 -8.78
C ALA A 55 -15.00 -40.33 -10.15
N ALA A 56 -13.70 -40.46 -10.45
CA ALA A 56 -13.14 -40.15 -11.75
C ALA A 56 -12.08 -41.20 -12.16
N HIS A 57 -12.11 -41.61 -13.43
CA HIS A 57 -11.11 -42.53 -13.99
C HIS A 57 -10.05 -41.82 -14.84
N SER A 58 -10.26 -40.53 -15.15
CA SER A 58 -9.35 -39.68 -15.91
C SER A 58 -9.20 -38.29 -15.28
N ASP A 59 -8.07 -37.64 -15.54
CA ASP A 59 -7.75 -36.29 -15.03
C ASP A 59 -8.77 -35.25 -15.49
N SER A 60 -9.25 -35.36 -16.73
CA SER A 60 -10.26 -34.44 -17.29
C SER A 60 -11.65 -34.64 -16.67
N GLU A 61 -11.97 -35.86 -16.24
CA GLU A 61 -13.21 -36.17 -15.54
C GLU A 61 -13.18 -35.66 -14.11
N ALA A 62 -12.04 -35.80 -13.43
CA ALA A 62 -11.80 -35.26 -12.10
C ALA A 62 -11.92 -33.72 -12.10
N GLU A 63 -11.37 -33.04 -13.10
CA GLU A 63 -11.52 -31.58 -13.26
C GLU A 63 -12.97 -31.16 -13.41
N ARG A 64 -13.76 -31.86 -14.24
CA ARG A 64 -15.19 -31.57 -14.41
C ARG A 64 -15.97 -31.70 -13.10
N ILE A 65 -15.70 -32.75 -12.32
CA ILE A 65 -16.36 -32.98 -11.03
C ILE A 65 -15.95 -31.89 -10.03
N CYS A 66 -14.68 -31.52 -9.98
CA CYS A 66 -14.19 -30.44 -9.12
C CYS A 66 -14.81 -29.08 -9.48
N GLU A 67 -14.96 -28.78 -10.77
CA GLU A 67 -15.62 -27.54 -11.21
C GLU A 67 -17.12 -27.56 -10.89
N ALA A 68 -17.79 -28.71 -11.01
CA ALA A 68 -19.18 -28.86 -10.60
C ALA A 68 -19.35 -28.65 -9.07
N LEU A 69 -18.42 -29.16 -8.25
CA LEU A 69 -18.41 -28.92 -6.80
C LEU A 69 -18.12 -27.45 -6.46
N ARG A 70 -17.29 -26.77 -7.26
CA ARG A 70 -17.04 -25.33 -7.14
C ARG A 70 -18.28 -24.51 -7.47
N ALA A 71 -18.95 -24.82 -8.59
CA ALA A 71 -20.18 -24.16 -9.01
C ALA A 71 -21.33 -24.39 -8.01
N ALA A 72 -21.39 -25.57 -7.39
CA ALA A 72 -22.34 -25.89 -6.33
C ALA A 72 -22.01 -25.20 -4.98
N GLY A 73 -20.87 -24.51 -4.85
CA GLY A 73 -20.46 -23.82 -3.63
C GLY A 73 -20.07 -24.75 -2.47
N ILE A 74 -19.77 -26.02 -2.75
CA ILE A 74 -19.31 -27.00 -1.76
C ILE A 74 -17.82 -26.80 -1.48
N VAL A 75 -17.08 -26.32 -2.49
CA VAL A 75 -15.64 -26.16 -2.45
C VAL A 75 -15.27 -24.76 -2.97
N LEU A 76 -14.42 -24.03 -2.26
CA LEU A 76 -13.95 -22.70 -2.67
C LEU A 76 -12.48 -22.75 -3.09
N LYS A 77 -12.22 -22.50 -4.38
CA LYS A 77 -10.85 -22.41 -4.92
C LYS A 77 -10.36 -20.97 -4.90
N VAL A 78 -9.22 -20.72 -4.25
CA VAL A 78 -8.51 -19.44 -4.25
C VAL A 78 -7.07 -19.71 -4.68
N GLY A 79 -6.75 -19.41 -5.95
CA GLY A 79 -5.46 -19.77 -6.54
C GLY A 79 -5.29 -21.29 -6.62
N ASP A 80 -4.22 -21.81 -6.02
CA ASP A 80 -3.91 -23.25 -5.94
C ASP A 80 -4.44 -23.93 -4.66
N LEU A 81 -5.03 -23.13 -3.76
CA LEU A 81 -5.60 -23.59 -2.50
C LEU A 81 -7.10 -23.80 -2.65
N VAL A 82 -7.57 -24.92 -2.09
CA VAL A 82 -8.96 -25.32 -2.14
C VAL A 82 -9.47 -25.49 -0.71
N TYR A 83 -10.50 -24.72 -0.37
CA TYR A 83 -11.15 -24.75 0.93
C TYR A 83 -12.36 -25.68 0.91
N LEU A 84 -12.35 -26.67 1.81
CA LEU A 84 -13.39 -27.68 1.95
C LEU A 84 -14.62 -27.16 2.74
N ARG A 85 -14.44 -26.08 3.51
CA ARG A 85 -15.52 -25.38 4.25
C ARG A 85 -15.64 -23.93 3.80
N PRO A 86 -16.25 -23.67 2.63
CA PRO A 86 -16.44 -22.31 2.15
C PRO A 86 -17.22 -21.47 3.16
N GLN A 87 -18.22 -22.01 3.85
CA GLN A 87 -19.04 -21.24 4.80
C GLN A 87 -18.23 -20.65 5.97
N GLU A 88 -17.30 -21.41 6.56
CA GLU A 88 -16.47 -20.92 7.66
C GLU A 88 -15.46 -19.88 7.19
N VAL A 89 -14.83 -20.12 6.04
CA VAL A 89 -13.87 -19.18 5.44
C VAL A 89 -14.56 -17.90 5.03
N THR A 90 -15.72 -18.00 4.36
CA THR A 90 -16.55 -16.86 3.99
C THR A 90 -17.04 -16.11 5.23
N ALA A 91 -17.45 -16.80 6.31
CA ALA A 91 -17.85 -16.13 7.55
C ALA A 91 -16.68 -15.39 8.23
N MET A 92 -15.47 -15.95 8.20
CA MET A 92 -14.27 -15.27 8.71
C MET A 92 -13.89 -14.05 7.86
N VAL A 93 -13.98 -14.18 6.54
CA VAL A 93 -13.70 -13.09 5.60
C VAL A 93 -14.75 -11.99 5.74
N MET A 94 -16.03 -12.33 5.80
CA MET A 94 -17.12 -11.38 6.04
C MET A 94 -16.98 -10.67 7.38
N ARG A 95 -16.54 -11.36 8.45
CA ARG A 95 -16.25 -10.71 9.75
C ARG A 95 -15.01 -9.79 9.73
N ALA A 96 -14.08 -10.03 8.82
CA ALA A 96 -12.86 -9.25 8.69
C ALA A 96 -13.01 -8.09 7.71
N LEU A 97 -13.98 -8.16 6.79
CA LEU A 97 -14.37 -7.06 5.95
C LEU A 97 -15.43 -6.20 6.68
N PRO A 98 -15.33 -4.87 6.62
CA PRO A 98 -16.41 -4.00 7.07
C PRO A 98 -17.68 -4.28 6.25
N ASP A 99 -18.81 -4.45 6.94
CA ASP A 99 -20.05 -5.05 6.41
C ASP A 99 -20.75 -4.18 5.34
N THR A 100 -20.35 -2.91 5.14
CA THR A 100 -20.93 -2.04 4.11
C THR A 100 -19.97 -0.94 3.65
N GLU A 101 -20.00 -0.58 2.36
CA GLU A 101 -19.21 0.54 1.80
C GLU A 101 -19.45 1.86 2.56
N ALA A 102 -20.68 2.08 3.03
CA ALA A 102 -21.06 3.23 3.84
C ALA A 102 -20.31 3.28 5.20
N GLU A 103 -20.08 2.14 5.85
CA GLU A 103 -19.31 2.10 7.11
C GLU A 103 -17.83 2.39 6.88
N VAL A 104 -17.27 1.89 5.77
CA VAL A 104 -15.89 2.18 5.37
C VAL A 104 -15.69 3.67 5.13
N LEU A 105 -16.62 4.29 4.40
CA LEU A 105 -16.60 5.74 4.15
C LEU A 105 -16.78 6.53 5.45
N GLY A 106 -17.63 6.06 6.37
CA GLY A 106 -17.79 6.65 7.70
C GLY A 106 -16.48 6.64 8.49
N ARG A 107 -15.84 5.47 8.62
CA ARG A 107 -14.53 5.31 9.30
C ARG A 107 -13.43 6.13 8.64
N LEU A 108 -13.42 6.20 7.31
CA LEU A 108 -12.45 7.01 6.58
C LEU A 108 -12.61 8.50 6.91
N ARG A 109 -13.84 9.01 6.99
CA ARG A 109 -14.12 10.40 7.37
C ARG A 109 -13.68 10.70 8.80
N GLU A 110 -13.91 9.78 9.74
CA GLU A 110 -13.43 9.90 11.13
C GLU A 110 -11.90 10.00 11.18
N LEU A 111 -11.19 9.09 10.51
CA LEU A 111 -9.73 9.08 10.45
C LEU A 111 -9.16 10.33 9.77
N GLU A 112 -9.79 10.81 8.70
CA GLU A 112 -9.40 12.05 8.05
C GLU A 112 -9.64 13.26 8.95
N ALA A 113 -10.71 13.28 9.74
CA ALA A 113 -10.98 14.33 10.71
C ALA A 113 -9.93 14.35 11.83
N GLU A 114 -9.50 13.19 12.32
CA GLU A 114 -8.42 13.06 13.32
C GLU A 114 -7.05 13.44 12.72
N LEU A 115 -6.81 13.13 11.43
CA LEU A 115 -5.55 13.46 10.76
C LEU A 115 -5.38 14.96 10.51
N ARG A 116 -6.46 15.70 10.22
CA ARG A 116 -6.43 17.15 9.91
C ARG A 116 -5.62 17.99 10.90
N PRO A 117 -5.90 17.97 12.22
CA PRO A 117 -5.15 18.78 13.18
C PRO A 117 -3.67 18.39 13.24
N LEU A 118 -3.34 17.10 13.17
CA LEU A 118 -1.95 16.64 13.18
C LEU A 118 -1.22 17.05 11.89
N ALA A 119 -1.89 16.99 10.74
CA ALA A 119 -1.34 17.44 9.46
C ALA A 119 -1.07 18.95 9.45
N GLU A 120 -1.96 19.75 10.04
CA GLU A 120 -1.78 21.19 10.17
C GLU A 120 -0.59 21.54 11.09
N GLN A 121 -0.48 20.85 12.23
CA GLN A 121 0.67 20.99 13.13
C GLN A 121 1.99 20.62 12.43
N LYS A 122 2.02 19.48 11.73
CA LYS A 122 3.18 19.06 10.94
C LYS A 122 3.55 20.12 9.90
N HIS A 123 2.57 20.65 9.17
CA HIS A 123 2.80 21.69 8.18
C HIS A 123 3.38 22.97 8.81
N LYS A 124 2.90 23.38 10.00
CA LYS A 124 3.47 24.51 10.74
C LYS A 124 4.93 24.26 11.12
N ILE A 125 5.26 23.06 11.61
CA ILE A 125 6.64 22.70 11.97
C ILE A 125 7.54 22.70 10.72
N ASP A 126 7.09 22.08 9.63
CA ASP A 126 7.84 21.99 8.37
C ASP A 126 8.10 23.37 7.75
N THR A 127 7.10 24.26 7.79
CA THR A 127 7.27 25.64 7.30
C THR A 127 8.22 26.44 8.17
N HIS A 128 8.20 26.27 9.49
CA HIS A 128 9.14 26.92 10.40
C HIS A 128 10.56 26.42 10.18
N ALA A 129 10.75 25.10 10.02
CA ALA A 129 12.05 24.51 9.70
C ALA A 129 12.62 25.07 8.39
N ARG A 130 11.81 25.12 7.32
CA ARG A 130 12.23 25.70 6.03
C ARG A 130 12.58 27.19 6.13
N ARG A 131 11.78 27.98 6.86
CA ARG A 131 12.07 29.41 7.08
C ARG A 131 13.39 29.61 7.84
N ARG A 132 13.67 28.80 8.85
CA ARG A 132 14.96 28.84 9.58
C ARG A 132 16.12 28.49 8.66
N THR A 133 16.02 27.43 7.87
CA THR A 133 17.07 27.07 6.89
C THR A 133 17.32 28.22 5.91
N ASN A 134 16.27 28.77 5.30
CA ASN A 134 16.39 29.90 4.38
C ASN A 134 16.97 31.15 5.07
N GLY A 135 16.61 31.42 6.32
CA GLY A 135 17.16 32.51 7.10
C GLY A 135 18.68 32.41 7.26
N VAL A 136 19.21 31.20 7.51
CA VAL A 136 20.66 30.98 7.59
C VAL A 136 21.34 31.20 6.24
N LEU A 137 20.73 30.73 5.15
CA LEU A 137 21.26 30.96 3.79
C LEU A 137 21.32 32.46 3.46
N TRP A 138 20.25 33.21 3.76
CA TRP A 138 20.20 34.65 3.56
C TRP A 138 21.18 35.40 4.47
N ALA A 139 21.34 34.97 5.73
CA ALA A 139 22.33 35.56 6.63
C ALA A 139 23.75 35.37 6.10
N GLY A 140 24.08 34.19 5.56
CA GLY A 140 25.36 33.94 4.90
C GLY A 140 25.58 34.85 3.69
N LEU A 141 24.55 35.05 2.86
CA LEU A 141 24.61 35.96 1.72
C LEU A 141 24.83 37.42 2.16
N VAL A 142 24.10 37.89 3.17
CA VAL A 142 24.25 39.24 3.71
C VAL A 142 25.66 39.44 4.27
N LEU A 143 26.20 38.45 4.99
CA LEU A 143 27.56 38.51 5.52
C LEU A 143 28.60 38.62 4.40
N LEU A 144 28.45 37.87 3.31
CA LEU A 144 29.31 37.96 2.13
C LEU A 144 29.24 39.34 1.47
N VAL A 145 28.03 39.90 1.33
CA VAL A 145 27.83 41.23 0.73
C VAL A 145 28.41 42.33 1.62
N VAL A 146 28.18 42.27 2.93
CA VAL A 146 28.75 43.21 3.90
C VAL A 146 30.27 43.13 3.88
N GLN A 147 30.84 41.92 3.85
CA GLN A 147 32.28 41.72 3.74
C GLN A 147 32.85 42.38 2.47
N TRP A 148 32.21 42.16 1.32
CA TRP A 148 32.65 42.73 0.06
C TRP A 148 32.50 44.25 0.02
N SER A 149 31.40 44.78 0.57
CA SER A 149 31.16 46.22 0.71
C SER A 149 32.16 46.88 1.64
N LEU A 150 32.53 46.22 2.75
CA LEU A 150 33.56 46.70 3.66
C LEU A 150 34.91 46.79 2.95
N PHE A 151 35.32 45.76 2.22
CA PHE A 151 36.56 45.80 1.44
C PHE A 151 36.55 46.88 0.37
N LEU A 152 35.44 47.05 -0.37
CA LEU A 152 35.32 48.15 -1.34
C LEU A 152 35.43 49.51 -0.65
N ARG A 153 34.72 49.71 0.45
CA ARG A 153 34.75 50.97 1.20
C ARG A 153 36.15 51.28 1.71
N LEU A 154 36.84 50.30 2.31
CA LEU A 154 38.22 50.49 2.80
C LEU A 154 39.20 50.82 1.66
N THR A 155 39.07 50.13 0.52
CA THR A 155 39.97 50.29 -0.63
C THR A 155 39.85 51.66 -1.29
N PHE A 156 38.65 52.27 -1.28
CA PHE A 156 38.41 53.55 -1.96
C PHE A 156 38.51 54.78 -1.06
N TRP A 157 38.38 54.65 0.27
CA TRP A 157 38.23 55.82 1.15
C TRP A 157 39.42 56.14 2.05
N GLU A 158 40.11 55.15 2.63
CA GLU A 158 41.04 55.42 3.75
C GLU A 158 42.40 54.72 3.68
N LEU A 159 42.54 53.61 2.96
CA LEU A 159 43.80 52.84 2.87
C LEU A 159 44.24 52.70 1.41
N SER A 160 45.44 53.19 1.08
CA SER A 160 46.12 52.86 -0.17
C SER A 160 46.20 51.34 -0.35
N TRP A 161 46.21 50.88 -1.61
CA TRP A 161 46.23 49.46 -1.99
C TRP A 161 47.33 48.61 -1.29
N ASP A 162 48.42 49.26 -0.86
CA ASP A 162 49.55 48.68 -0.10
C ASP A 162 49.16 48.05 1.25
N VAL A 163 48.13 48.56 1.94
CA VAL A 163 47.70 47.99 3.24
C VAL A 163 46.67 46.85 3.06
N MET A 164 46.02 46.76 1.90
CA MET A 164 45.02 45.72 1.61
C MET A 164 45.65 44.36 1.29
N GLU A 165 46.89 44.35 0.80
CA GLU A 165 47.64 43.14 0.45
C GLU A 165 47.73 42.13 1.60
N PRO A 166 48.24 42.47 2.80
CA PRO A 166 48.32 41.53 3.92
C PRO A 166 46.95 41.13 4.48
N ILE A 167 45.96 42.04 4.50
CA ILE A 167 44.64 41.78 5.08
C ILE A 167 43.88 40.74 4.25
N SER A 168 43.90 40.87 2.93
CA SER A 168 43.27 39.91 2.01
C SER A 168 43.89 38.51 2.16
N TYR A 169 45.21 38.44 2.33
CA TYR A 169 45.93 37.19 2.58
C TYR A 169 45.43 36.47 3.84
N PHE A 170 45.32 37.18 4.97
CA PHE A 170 44.80 36.59 6.21
C PHE A 170 43.34 36.18 6.09
N PHE A 171 42.51 36.97 5.41
CA PHE A 171 41.09 36.68 5.25
C PHE A 171 40.84 35.45 4.36
N SER A 172 41.57 35.35 3.24
CA SER A 172 41.53 34.18 2.36
C SER A 172 42.02 32.92 3.08
N SER A 173 43.12 33.04 3.83
CA SER A 173 43.66 31.95 4.66
C SER A 173 42.65 31.50 5.72
N LEU A 174 41.96 32.45 6.37
CA LEU A 174 40.93 32.16 7.37
C LEU A 174 39.73 31.43 6.76
N TRP A 175 39.23 31.85 5.59
CA TRP A 175 38.15 31.13 4.90
C TRP A 175 38.56 29.71 4.52
N GLY A 176 39.80 29.51 4.08
CA GLY A 176 40.35 28.17 3.79
C GLY A 176 40.40 27.29 5.03
N ILE A 177 40.87 27.83 6.17
CA ILE A 177 40.89 27.13 7.45
C ILE A 177 39.46 26.76 7.89
N LEU A 178 38.51 27.71 7.82
CA LEU A 178 37.11 27.47 8.19
C LEU A 178 36.45 26.41 7.29
N ALA A 179 36.70 26.45 5.98
CA ALA A 179 36.20 25.46 5.04
C ALA A 179 36.76 24.06 5.36
N TYR A 180 38.06 23.97 5.68
CA TYR A 180 38.70 22.72 6.08
C TYR A 180 38.20 22.20 7.43
N CYS A 181 38.02 23.07 8.42
CA CYS A 181 37.40 22.73 9.71
C CYS A 181 35.97 22.20 9.52
N TYR A 182 35.17 22.85 8.68
CA TYR A 182 33.81 22.39 8.37
C TYR A 182 33.83 20.99 7.71
N PHE A 183 34.76 20.78 6.77
CA PHE A 183 34.95 19.48 6.13
C PHE A 183 35.34 18.38 7.13
N LEU A 184 36.25 18.66 8.07
CA LEU A 184 36.65 17.72 9.12
C LEU A 184 35.49 17.31 10.05
N VAL A 185 34.61 18.25 10.38
CA VAL A 185 33.46 18.00 11.26
C VAL A 185 32.35 17.26 10.51
N THR A 186 32.08 17.66 9.27
CA THR A 186 30.92 17.18 8.51
C THR A 186 31.23 15.90 7.71
N LYS A 187 32.50 15.65 7.35
CA LYS A 187 33.01 14.46 6.63
C LYS A 187 32.22 14.03 5.39
N GLU A 188 31.48 14.95 4.78
CA GLU A 188 30.60 14.67 3.66
C GLU A 188 30.88 15.62 2.49
N ASP A 189 30.54 15.15 1.29
CA ASP A 189 30.59 15.94 0.07
C ASP A 189 29.76 17.22 0.22
N PHE A 190 30.32 18.35 -0.21
CA PHE A 190 29.67 19.66 -0.16
C PHE A 190 28.57 19.78 -1.23
N ALA A 191 27.62 18.85 -1.24
CA ALA A 191 26.45 18.90 -2.09
C ALA A 191 25.39 19.79 -1.42
N PHE A 192 25.22 21.01 -1.93
CA PHE A 192 24.27 22.00 -1.41
C PHE A 192 22.87 21.42 -1.14
N ARG A 193 22.37 20.57 -2.05
CA ARG A 193 21.06 19.91 -1.92
C ARG A 193 20.99 18.95 -0.72
N HIS A 194 22.06 18.22 -0.46
CA HIS A 194 22.15 17.27 0.65
C HIS A 194 22.26 18.00 1.99
N SER A 195 23.15 18.99 2.08
CA SER A 195 23.33 19.83 3.27
C SER A 195 22.06 20.59 3.63
N TYR A 196 21.37 21.19 2.64
CA TYR A 196 20.11 21.90 2.86
C TYR A 196 18.99 20.95 3.36
N SER A 197 18.90 19.76 2.77
CA SER A 197 17.93 18.74 3.18
C SER A 197 18.19 18.29 4.62
N LYS A 198 19.45 18.03 4.97
CA LYS A 198 19.87 17.65 6.33
C LYS A 198 19.57 18.73 7.36
N MET A 199 19.88 19.98 7.05
CA MET A 199 19.64 21.10 7.94
C MET A 199 18.14 21.33 8.18
N THR A 200 17.33 21.20 7.13
CA THR A 200 15.88 21.28 7.26
C THR A 200 15.33 20.10 8.08
N GLN A 201 15.90 18.91 7.91
CA GLN A 201 15.54 17.72 8.68
C GLN A 201 15.89 17.86 10.15
N THR A 202 17.08 18.36 10.51
CA THR A 202 17.48 18.56 11.90
C THR A 202 16.60 19.60 12.59
N PHE A 203 16.29 20.72 11.92
CA PHE A 203 15.36 21.70 12.45
C PHE A 203 13.93 21.16 12.57
N ARG A 204 13.49 20.32 11.64
CA ARG A 204 12.20 19.63 11.72
C ARG A 204 12.13 18.71 12.93
N VAL A 205 13.14 17.86 13.13
CA VAL A 205 13.21 16.94 14.29
C VAL A 205 13.30 17.70 15.61
N GLY A 206 14.02 18.84 15.64
CA GLY A 206 14.02 19.75 16.78
C GLY A 206 12.62 20.32 17.05
N GLY A 207 11.95 20.85 16.02
CA GLY A 207 10.60 21.39 16.15
C GLY A 207 9.54 20.35 16.55
N GLU A 208 9.68 19.10 16.08
CA GLU A 208 8.83 17.97 16.46
C GLU A 208 8.99 17.62 17.95
N ARG A 209 10.22 17.68 18.49
CA ARG A 209 10.48 17.50 19.92
C ARG A 209 9.90 18.63 20.75
N ASP A 210 10.10 19.88 20.32
CA ASP A 210 9.64 21.07 21.06
C ASP A 210 8.11 21.15 21.15
N HIS A 211 7.40 20.70 20.11
CA HIS A 211 5.94 20.70 20.05
C HIS A 211 5.30 19.37 20.49
N GLY A 212 6.10 18.38 20.91
CA GLY A 212 5.59 17.06 21.34
C GLY A 212 4.81 16.32 20.25
N PHE A 213 5.18 16.47 18.98
CA PHE A 213 4.44 15.89 17.86
C PHE A 213 4.58 14.36 17.82
N ASP A 214 3.47 13.63 18.00
CA ASP A 214 3.46 12.17 17.90
C ASP A 214 3.47 11.71 16.44
N ARG A 215 4.70 11.55 15.94
CA ARG A 215 4.94 11.07 14.58
C ARG A 215 4.47 9.63 14.37
N ALA A 216 4.52 8.78 15.40
CA ALA A 216 4.11 7.39 15.29
C ALA A 216 2.59 7.31 15.06
N ARG A 217 1.81 8.08 15.83
CA ARG A 217 0.35 8.19 15.65
C ARG A 217 -0.01 8.72 14.26
N TYR A 218 0.67 9.78 13.80
CA TYR A 218 0.45 10.33 12.45
C TYR A 218 0.69 9.31 11.33
N GLU A 219 1.78 8.54 11.43
CA GLU A 219 2.11 7.51 10.43
C GLU A 219 1.12 6.34 10.46
N GLN A 220 0.61 5.96 11.63
CA GLN A 220 -0.45 4.98 11.79
C GLN A 220 -1.76 5.43 11.11
N LEU A 221 -2.24 6.65 11.39
CA LEU A 221 -3.45 7.18 10.74
C LEU A 221 -3.31 7.18 9.21
N LEU A 222 -2.15 7.58 8.69
CA LEU A 222 -1.89 7.54 7.25
C LEU A 222 -1.91 6.11 6.68
N GLN A 223 -1.41 5.13 7.41
CA GLN A 223 -1.47 3.72 6.98
C GLN A 223 -2.92 3.22 6.96
N GLU A 224 -3.70 3.53 7.99
CA GLU A 224 -5.11 3.14 8.06
C GLU A 224 -5.94 3.78 6.94
N ILE A 225 -5.77 5.08 6.70
CA ILE A 225 -6.42 5.78 5.59
C ILE A 225 -6.04 5.17 4.24
N ARG A 226 -4.75 4.85 4.02
CA ARG A 226 -4.30 4.18 2.79
C ARG A 226 -4.94 2.81 2.62
N ARG A 227 -5.08 2.05 3.70
CA ARG A 227 -5.70 0.73 3.70
C ARG A 227 -7.18 0.83 3.32
N TYR A 228 -7.94 1.71 3.97
CA TYR A 228 -9.36 1.91 3.66
C TYR A 228 -9.60 2.45 2.24
N ARG A 229 -8.78 3.42 1.78
CA ARG A 229 -8.85 3.88 0.38
C ARG A 229 -8.50 2.78 -0.61
N GLY A 230 -7.55 1.90 -0.27
CA GLY A 230 -7.22 0.72 -1.08
C GLY A 230 -8.40 -0.24 -1.20
N TYR A 231 -9.09 -0.51 -0.10
CA TYR A 231 -10.30 -1.34 -0.11
C TYR A 231 -11.42 -0.75 -0.97
N LEU A 232 -11.70 0.55 -0.82
CA LEU A 232 -12.72 1.22 -1.64
C LEU A 232 -12.39 1.19 -3.13
N ARG A 233 -11.12 1.36 -3.50
CA ARG A 233 -10.68 1.25 -4.90
C ARG A 233 -10.87 -0.16 -5.45
N ALA A 234 -10.46 -1.17 -4.69
CA ALA A 234 -10.62 -2.57 -5.10
C ALA A 234 -12.10 -2.96 -5.21
N ALA A 235 -12.95 -2.47 -4.31
CA ALA A 235 -14.40 -2.67 -4.38
C ALA A 235 -14.99 -1.99 -5.62
N ALA A 236 -14.59 -0.75 -5.91
CA ALA A 236 -15.04 -0.01 -7.10
C ALA A 236 -14.61 -0.69 -8.41
N ASP A 237 -13.38 -1.20 -8.49
CA ASP A 237 -12.90 -1.95 -9.66
C ASP A 237 -13.70 -3.25 -9.85
N ASN A 238 -14.01 -3.97 -8.77
CA ASN A 238 -14.81 -5.20 -8.83
C ASN A 238 -16.26 -4.96 -9.30
N THR A 239 -16.88 -3.84 -8.90
CA THR A 239 -18.21 -3.46 -9.39
C THR A 239 -18.18 -3.06 -10.86
N ARG A 240 -17.04 -2.56 -11.36
CA ARG A 240 -16.87 -2.13 -12.75
C ARG A 240 -16.60 -3.28 -13.73
N ASP A 241 -16.06 -4.40 -13.25
CA ASP A 241 -15.86 -5.63 -14.02
C ASP A 241 -17.08 -6.59 -13.96
N ALA A 242 -18.08 -6.29 -13.13
CA ALA A 242 -19.34 -7.03 -13.09
C ALA A 242 -20.17 -6.71 -14.35
N PRO A 243 -20.55 -7.70 -15.18
CA PRO A 243 -21.40 -7.45 -16.34
C PRO A 243 -22.78 -6.98 -15.86
N ASP A 244 -23.11 -5.73 -16.19
CA ASP A 244 -24.40 -5.05 -16.09
C ASP A 244 -25.56 -5.92 -15.58
N ALA A 245 -25.68 -6.06 -14.26
CA ALA A 245 -26.88 -6.57 -13.62
C ALA A 245 -27.16 -5.72 -12.38
N VAL A 246 -28.24 -4.94 -12.51
CA VAL A 246 -28.86 -4.06 -11.51
C VAL A 246 -28.33 -2.63 -11.55
N ALA A 247 -28.83 -1.90 -12.54
CA ALA A 247 -29.13 -0.49 -12.39
C ALA A 247 -30.12 -0.32 -11.22
N ASP A 248 -29.78 0.51 -10.25
CA ASP A 248 -30.67 1.54 -9.72
C ASP A 248 -29.83 2.61 -9.01
N GLY A 249 -30.20 3.87 -9.25
CA GLY A 249 -29.35 5.05 -9.11
C GLY A 249 -29.04 5.50 -7.68
N GLU A 250 -27.94 6.23 -7.55
CA GLU A 250 -27.98 7.67 -7.28
C GLU A 250 -26.56 8.21 -7.53
N ALA A 251 -26.45 9.18 -8.44
CA ALA A 251 -25.22 9.86 -8.75
C ALA A 251 -24.92 10.93 -7.68
N GLU A 252 -23.75 10.89 -7.04
CA GLU A 252 -23.07 12.14 -6.65
C GLU A 252 -21.56 11.92 -6.44
N SER A 253 -20.78 12.31 -7.45
CA SER A 253 -19.37 12.65 -7.28
C SER A 253 -19.28 14.06 -6.68
N PRO A 254 -18.43 14.29 -5.67
CA PRO A 254 -17.51 15.41 -5.86
C PRO A 254 -16.13 15.22 -5.24
N GLY A 255 -15.11 15.67 -5.99
CA GLY A 255 -13.99 16.41 -5.41
C GLY A 255 -12.68 15.65 -5.26
N GLU A 256 -11.96 15.49 -6.37
CA GLU A 256 -10.49 15.43 -6.33
C GLU A 256 -9.94 16.68 -5.60
N LEU A 257 -9.58 16.53 -4.33
CA LEU A 257 -8.69 17.47 -3.65
C LEU A 257 -7.26 17.20 -4.12
N LYS A 258 -6.90 17.87 -5.22
CA LYS A 258 -5.52 18.04 -5.67
C LYS A 258 -4.71 18.75 -4.59
N PHE A 259 -3.80 18.02 -3.95
CA PHE A 259 -2.77 18.63 -3.13
C PHE A 259 -1.78 19.34 -4.06
N ALA A 260 -1.73 20.67 -3.95
CA ALA A 260 -0.76 21.52 -4.62
C ALA A 260 0.66 21.25 -4.11
N ARG A 261 1.59 21.39 -5.05
CA ARG A 261 3.03 21.14 -4.99
C ARG A 261 3.78 22.13 -4.11
#